data_AF-A0A8R1X1X3-F1
#
_entry.id   AF-A0A8R1X1X3-F1
#
_cell.length_a   1.000
_cell.length_b   1.000
_cell.length_c   1.000
_cell.angle_alpha   90.00
_cell.angle_beta   90.00
_cell.angle_gamma   90.00
#
_symmetry.space_group_name_H-M   'P 1'
#
loop_
_entity.id
_entity.type
_entity.pdbx_description
1 polymer ?
#
loop_
_entity_poly.entity_id
_entity_poly.type
_entity_poly.pdbx_seq_one_letter_code
_entity_poly.pdbx_strand_id
1 'polypeptide(L)'
;MKDWLRKKNKKILLMNWGIPPSTLRTLLKNRHEIEQSSLLGGSKRQKLKHGKYEELENILLEWFQQARSLNYPINGGIITEKAMEIAARLNLTEFSGSTGWLDRFRSRHSIVYRQISGEAESVNNDDIASWKNNVLPSLLRDYAPDDVYNADEFGLFFKLMPDKSFVFKNETCHGGKLSKERLTVLVCTNSTGTHKLKLVVIGKSRSPRCFKNVRTFPCEYLAQSRAWMTGILFINWIQQLDAFFGKQKRKIILFVDNCPAHPKDIPTTNIKLVFFPPNTTSKLQPLDQGIIKVIKQKYRKKLVQRYLRDMESTNQISTKVNVLDSIHYVSAAWDEIKPDVIINCFRKAAFGMLNNSEQADSSPLKEEDFQLLQNFADYATVDDELVTSSTRTLDEIIADTNLVDNEKEDDDDQEEEDQDFPVSTPTITTGLQHLSEIRKVLFCVENSEEMLGCLNKIENFLAETHCQNLKQSKIDHFFNKQ
;
A
#
# COMPACT_ATOMS: atom_id res chain seq x y z
N MET A 1 -20.51 -3.94 43.66
CA MET A 1 -21.66 -3.03 43.92
C MET A 1 -22.96 -3.77 44.32
N LYS A 2 -22.92 -5.04 44.78
CA LYS A 2 -24.12 -5.82 45.15
C LYS A 2 -24.46 -5.77 46.66
N ASP A 3 -23.51 -5.46 47.55
CA ASP A 3 -23.77 -5.44 49.00
C ASP A 3 -24.01 -4.06 49.63
N TRP A 4 -23.84 -2.97 48.87
CA TRP A 4 -23.91 -1.61 49.43
C TRP A 4 -25.34 -1.05 49.54
N LEU A 5 -26.31 -1.64 48.83
CA LEU A 5 -27.70 -1.16 48.76
C LEU A 5 -28.64 -1.69 49.86
N ARG A 6 -28.16 -2.60 50.71
CA ARG A 6 -29.02 -3.34 51.65
C ARG A 6 -29.22 -2.70 53.03
N LYS A 7 -28.45 -1.66 53.41
CA LYS A 7 -28.46 -1.17 54.80
C LYS A 7 -28.53 0.34 55.04
N LYS A 8 -28.62 1.20 54.01
CA LYS A 8 -28.82 2.64 54.23
C LYS A 8 -30.11 3.13 53.58
N ASN A 9 -30.92 3.82 54.38
CA ASN A 9 -32.20 4.41 54.03
C ASN A 9 -32.12 5.12 52.68
N LYS A 10 -32.76 4.55 51.65
CA LYS A 10 -32.82 5.09 50.29
C LYS A 10 -33.19 6.58 50.29
N LYS A 11 -34.05 7.00 51.24
CA LYS A 11 -34.48 8.39 51.49
C LYS A 11 -33.33 9.37 51.83
N ILE A 12 -32.31 8.94 52.59
CA ILE A 12 -31.21 9.82 53.02
C ILE A 12 -30.21 10.02 51.88
N LEU A 13 -29.94 8.98 51.09
CA LEU A 13 -29.13 9.07 49.87
C LEU A 13 -29.80 9.93 48.78
N LEU A 14 -31.14 9.88 48.68
CA LEU A 14 -31.94 10.70 47.76
C LEU A 14 -31.78 12.21 48.01
N MET A 15 -31.67 12.62 49.28
CA MET A 15 -31.47 14.03 49.65
C MET A 15 -30.06 14.52 49.31
N ASN A 16 -29.02 13.70 49.52
CA ASN A 16 -27.64 14.08 49.26
C ASN A 16 -27.31 14.24 47.77
N TRP A 17 -28.04 13.57 46.87
CA TRP A 17 -27.78 13.61 45.42
C TRP A 17 -28.80 14.44 44.62
N GLY A 18 -29.81 15.02 45.28
CA GLY A 18 -30.81 15.88 44.63
C GLY A 18 -31.72 15.16 43.62
N ILE A 19 -31.81 13.82 43.66
CA ILE A 19 -32.60 13.04 42.70
C ILE A 19 -33.99 12.74 43.29
N PRO A 20 -35.09 13.09 42.61
CA PRO A 20 -36.44 12.76 43.07
C PRO A 20 -36.67 11.24 43.21
N PRO A 21 -37.42 10.78 44.24
CA PRO A 21 -37.69 9.35 44.46
C PRO A 21 -38.39 8.66 43.29
N SER A 22 -39.21 9.39 42.53
CA SER A 22 -39.90 8.91 41.32
C SER A 22 -38.90 8.57 40.20
N THR A 23 -37.91 9.43 39.97
CA THR A 23 -36.86 9.25 38.97
C THR A 23 -36.01 8.01 39.25
N LEU A 24 -35.65 7.78 40.52
CA LEU A 24 -34.89 6.58 40.93
C LEU A 24 -35.69 5.29 40.68
N ARG A 25 -37.00 5.30 40.92
CA ARG A 25 -37.87 4.15 40.69
C ARG A 25 -37.96 3.82 39.19
N THR A 26 -38.02 4.83 38.33
CA THR A 26 -37.97 4.65 36.87
C THR A 26 -36.62 4.12 36.38
N LEU A 27 -35.50 4.67 36.90
CA LEU A 27 -34.15 4.21 36.57
C LEU A 27 -33.92 2.75 36.99
N LEU A 28 -34.43 2.35 38.17
CA LEU A 28 -34.33 0.96 38.63
C LEU A 28 -35.22 0.02 37.81
N LYS A 29 -36.40 0.48 37.35
CA LYS A 29 -37.32 -0.30 36.52
C LYS A 29 -36.73 -0.57 35.13
N ASN A 30 -36.08 0.43 34.53
CA ASN A 30 -35.51 0.33 33.18
C ASN A 30 -34.00 0.05 33.21
N ARG A 31 -33.47 -0.40 34.36
CA ARG A 31 -32.03 -0.54 34.61
C ARG A 31 -31.32 -1.37 33.54
N HIS A 32 -31.88 -2.52 33.20
CA HIS A 32 -31.26 -3.46 32.28
C HIS A 32 -31.14 -2.87 30.87
N GLU A 33 -32.19 -2.21 30.38
CA GLU A 33 -32.19 -1.50 29.10
C GLU A 33 -31.21 -0.32 29.08
N ILE A 34 -31.13 0.43 30.19
CA ILE A 34 -30.19 1.55 30.33
C ILE A 34 -28.74 1.05 30.35
N GLU A 35 -28.44 0.00 31.12
CA GLU A 35 -27.10 -0.62 31.18
C GLU A 35 -26.69 -1.18 29.81
N GLN A 36 -27.60 -1.86 29.10
CA GLN A 36 -27.34 -2.41 27.76
C GLN A 36 -27.14 -1.31 26.71
N SER A 37 -27.91 -0.23 26.78
CA SER A 37 -27.77 0.94 25.91
C SER A 37 -26.48 1.73 26.14
N SER A 38 -25.97 1.73 27.38
CA SER A 38 -24.70 2.39 27.74
C SER A 38 -23.48 1.64 27.20
N LEU A 39 -23.57 0.31 27.03
CA LEU A 39 -22.48 -0.53 26.52
C LEU A 39 -22.32 -0.42 24.99
N LEU A 40 -23.36 -0.02 24.27
CA LEU A 40 -23.40 0.11 22.80
C LEU A 40 -22.93 1.48 22.26
N GLY A 41 -22.23 2.27 23.07
CA GLY A 41 -21.69 3.57 22.68
C GLY A 41 -22.64 4.72 23.00
N GLY A 42 -22.28 5.49 24.04
CA GLY A 42 -23.05 6.59 24.56
C GLY A 42 -23.33 7.69 23.53
N SER A 43 -24.60 8.09 23.42
CA SER A 43 -25.01 9.32 22.76
C SER A 43 -25.94 10.10 23.68
N LYS A 44 -25.99 11.43 23.51
CA LYS A 44 -26.86 12.40 24.21
C LYS A 44 -28.35 12.17 23.88
N ARG A 45 -28.86 10.96 24.08
CA ARG A 45 -30.15 10.49 23.56
C ARG A 45 -31.18 10.49 24.68
N GLN A 46 -32.23 11.29 24.54
CA GLN A 46 -33.28 11.45 25.57
C GLN A 46 -34.52 10.54 25.36
N LYS A 47 -34.68 9.89 24.19
CA LYS A 47 -35.80 8.95 23.89
C LYS A 47 -35.36 7.82 22.94
N LEU A 48 -35.84 6.60 23.18
CA LEU A 48 -35.75 5.44 22.28
C LEU A 48 -36.90 5.52 21.25
N LYS A 49 -36.58 5.67 19.96
CA LYS A 49 -37.54 5.55 18.85
C LYS A 49 -37.13 4.35 18.00
N HIS A 50 -38.04 3.39 17.87
CA HIS A 50 -37.89 2.21 17.02
C HIS A 50 -38.14 2.59 15.55
N GLY A 51 -37.45 1.93 14.61
CA GLY A 51 -37.66 2.11 13.17
C GLY A 51 -38.95 1.43 12.70
N LYS A 52 -39.43 1.75 11.48
CA LYS A 52 -40.60 1.07 10.86
C LYS A 52 -40.37 -0.43 10.67
N TYR A 53 -39.11 -0.85 10.51
CA TYR A 53 -38.70 -2.22 10.19
C TYR A 53 -37.77 -2.78 11.28
N GLU A 54 -38.24 -2.81 12.53
CA GLU A 54 -37.41 -3.16 13.69
C GLU A 54 -36.79 -4.55 13.61
N GLU A 55 -37.55 -5.56 13.17
CA GLU A 55 -37.05 -6.93 13.03
C GLU A 55 -35.91 -7.05 12.01
N LEU A 56 -36.08 -6.42 10.84
CA LEU A 56 -35.03 -6.32 9.82
C LEU A 56 -33.78 -5.63 10.37
N GLU A 57 -33.97 -4.52 11.09
CA GLU A 57 -32.87 -3.71 11.62
C GLU A 57 -32.08 -4.43 12.70
N ASN A 58 -32.74 -5.24 13.54
CA ASN A 58 -32.07 -6.07 14.54
C ASN A 58 -31.21 -7.16 13.91
N ILE A 59 -31.75 -7.88 12.91
CA ILE A 59 -30.99 -8.92 12.17
C ILE A 59 -29.81 -8.30 11.41
N LEU A 60 -30.04 -7.14 10.78
CA LEU A 60 -29.01 -6.42 10.06
C LEU A 60 -27.91 -5.90 11.00
N LEU A 61 -28.26 -5.47 12.20
CA LEU A 61 -27.30 -5.02 13.21
C LEU A 61 -26.43 -6.17 13.71
N GLU A 62 -27.03 -7.34 13.98
CA GLU A 62 -26.29 -8.53 14.41
C GLU A 62 -25.32 -9.00 13.32
N TRP A 63 -25.78 -9.05 12.06
CA TRP A 63 -24.90 -9.32 10.93
C TRP A 63 -23.78 -8.28 10.79
N PHE A 64 -24.08 -6.99 10.96
CA PHE A 64 -23.09 -5.91 10.90
C PHE A 64 -22.02 -6.08 11.99
N GLN A 65 -22.41 -6.43 13.21
CA GLN A 65 -21.48 -6.70 14.32
C GLN A 65 -20.59 -7.91 14.03
N GLN A 66 -21.15 -9.00 13.51
CA GLN A 66 -20.39 -10.19 13.12
C GLN A 66 -19.39 -9.87 12.00
N ALA A 67 -19.82 -9.18 10.95
CA ALA A 67 -18.96 -8.80 9.84
C ALA A 67 -17.85 -7.81 10.27
N ARG A 68 -18.13 -6.93 11.25
CA ARG A 68 -17.10 -6.07 11.87
C ARG A 68 -16.12 -6.84 12.76
N SER A 69 -16.57 -7.88 13.47
CA SER A 69 -15.67 -8.74 14.27
C SER A 69 -14.65 -9.51 13.42
N LEU A 70 -14.97 -9.73 12.15
CA LEU A 70 -14.10 -10.33 11.14
C LEU A 70 -13.32 -9.29 10.32
N ASN A 71 -13.35 -8.01 10.72
CA ASN A 71 -12.68 -6.89 10.07
C ASN A 71 -13.10 -6.64 8.60
N TYR A 72 -14.30 -7.06 8.17
CA TYR A 72 -14.76 -6.72 6.83
C TYR A 72 -15.03 -5.21 6.68
N PRO A 73 -14.59 -4.59 5.56
CA PRO A 73 -14.96 -3.22 5.24
C PRO A 73 -16.41 -3.18 4.78
N ILE A 74 -17.26 -2.52 5.56
CA ILE A 74 -18.71 -2.43 5.29
C ILE A 74 -19.06 -0.97 5.00
N ASN A 75 -19.46 -0.68 3.76
CA ASN A 75 -19.94 0.63 3.34
C ASN A 75 -21.48 0.65 3.24
N GLY A 76 -22.04 1.83 2.95
CA GLY A 76 -23.49 2.01 2.85
C GLY A 76 -24.17 1.12 1.81
N GLY A 77 -23.51 0.86 0.67
CA GLY A 77 -24.04 -0.02 -0.38
C GLY A 77 -24.18 -1.47 0.09
N ILE A 78 -23.18 -1.99 0.81
CA ILE A 78 -23.23 -3.35 1.37
C ILE A 78 -24.33 -3.47 2.43
N ILE A 79 -24.50 -2.45 3.29
CA ILE A 79 -25.57 -2.42 4.30
C ILE A 79 -26.95 -2.44 3.62
N THR A 80 -27.13 -1.64 2.57
CA THR A 80 -28.40 -1.59 1.83
C THR A 80 -28.69 -2.92 1.14
N GLU A 81 -27.71 -3.51 0.46
CA GLU A 81 -27.89 -4.80 -0.23
C GLU A 81 -28.26 -5.91 0.76
N LYS A 82 -27.56 -5.97 1.90
CA LYS A 82 -27.86 -6.94 2.94
C LYS A 82 -29.25 -6.72 3.56
N ALA A 83 -29.65 -5.46 3.73
CA ALA A 83 -30.99 -5.12 4.19
C ALA A 83 -32.08 -5.56 3.20
N MET A 84 -31.83 -5.43 1.89
CA MET A 84 -32.74 -5.89 0.83
C MET A 84 -32.83 -7.42 0.82
N GLU A 85 -31.72 -8.13 1.01
CA GLU A 85 -31.69 -9.60 1.15
C GLU A 85 -32.49 -10.07 2.37
N ILE A 86 -32.33 -9.42 3.53
CA ILE A 86 -33.08 -9.71 4.75
C ILE A 86 -34.57 -9.38 4.55
N ALA A 87 -34.89 -8.25 3.92
CA ALA A 87 -36.27 -7.88 3.59
C ALA A 87 -36.97 -8.92 2.72
N ALA A 88 -36.28 -9.45 1.70
CA ALA A 88 -36.81 -10.50 0.84
C ALA A 88 -37.11 -11.78 1.64
N ARG A 89 -36.23 -12.18 2.57
CA ARG A 89 -36.45 -13.35 3.44
C ARG A 89 -37.56 -13.16 4.47
N LEU A 90 -37.81 -11.92 4.89
CA LEU A 90 -38.90 -11.55 5.79
C LEU A 90 -40.21 -11.21 5.06
N ASN A 91 -40.25 -11.37 3.72
CA ASN A 91 -41.39 -11.00 2.86
C ASN A 91 -41.82 -9.52 2.99
N LEU A 92 -40.87 -8.61 3.23
CA LEU A 92 -41.11 -7.17 3.34
C LEU A 92 -41.01 -6.50 1.96
N THR A 93 -42.08 -6.61 1.17
CA THR A 93 -42.13 -6.11 -0.22
C THR A 93 -42.16 -4.58 -0.35
N GLU A 94 -42.54 -3.86 0.71
CA GLU A 94 -42.51 -2.38 0.76
C GLU A 94 -41.15 -1.78 1.12
N PHE A 95 -40.16 -2.62 1.46
CA PHE A 95 -38.83 -2.15 1.81
C PHE A 95 -38.01 -1.87 0.54
N SER A 96 -37.57 -0.62 0.38
CA SER A 96 -36.82 -0.17 -0.81
C SER A 96 -35.36 0.19 -0.54
N GLY A 97 -34.86 -0.03 0.68
CA GLY A 97 -33.47 0.27 1.01
C GLY A 97 -33.04 1.74 0.78
N SER A 98 -33.99 2.69 0.87
CA SER A 98 -33.73 4.09 0.51
C SER A 98 -32.56 4.72 1.29
N THR A 99 -31.89 5.69 0.67
CA THR A 99 -30.81 6.47 1.31
C THR A 99 -31.25 7.10 2.63
N GLY A 100 -32.46 7.66 2.67
CA GLY A 100 -33.05 8.22 3.90
C GLY A 100 -33.33 7.19 5.00
N TRP A 101 -33.58 5.92 4.66
CA TRP A 101 -33.67 4.85 5.65
C TRP A 101 -32.28 4.47 6.19
N LEU A 102 -31.29 4.33 5.31
CA LEU A 102 -29.91 4.00 5.68
C LEU A 102 -29.33 5.05 6.65
N ASP A 103 -29.53 6.34 6.37
CA ASP A 103 -29.06 7.43 7.24
C ASP A 103 -29.71 7.38 8.63
N ARG A 104 -31.00 7.05 8.70
CA ARG A 104 -31.72 6.88 9.96
C ARG A 104 -31.28 5.63 10.71
N PHE A 105 -31.07 4.50 10.02
CA PHE A 105 -30.54 3.26 10.61
C PHE A 105 -29.17 3.52 11.23
N ARG A 106 -28.26 4.13 10.47
CA ARG A 106 -26.93 4.52 10.95
C ARG A 106 -26.99 5.44 12.16
N SER A 107 -27.83 6.47 12.10
CA SER A 107 -28.04 7.40 13.22
C SER A 107 -28.61 6.71 14.47
N ARG A 108 -29.49 5.70 14.29
CA ARG A 108 -30.11 4.96 15.39
C ARG A 108 -29.17 3.99 16.08
N HIS A 109 -28.19 3.45 15.36
CA HIS A 109 -27.21 2.49 15.87
C HIS A 109 -25.80 3.07 16.03
N SER A 110 -25.66 4.41 15.99
CA SER A 110 -24.37 5.09 16.14
C SER A 110 -23.31 4.65 15.10
N ILE A 111 -23.74 4.21 13.92
CA ILE A 111 -22.86 3.76 12.84
C ILE A 111 -22.38 4.99 12.05
N VAL A 112 -21.17 5.42 12.36
CA VAL A 112 -20.51 6.54 11.67
C VAL A 112 -19.69 6.04 10.49
N TYR A 113 -19.64 6.83 9.42
CA TYR A 113 -18.68 6.58 8.35
C TYR A 113 -17.34 7.12 8.81
N ARG A 114 -16.34 6.25 8.89
CA ARG A 114 -14.94 6.62 9.12
C ARG A 114 -14.15 6.00 7.99
N GLN A 115 -13.17 6.76 7.48
CA GLN A 115 -12.11 6.17 6.69
C GLN A 115 -11.39 5.16 7.59
N ILE A 116 -11.39 3.89 7.20
CA ILE A 116 -10.75 2.83 7.97
C ILE A 116 -9.25 2.99 7.72
N SER A 117 -8.58 3.82 8.51
CA SER A 117 -7.12 3.74 8.57
C SER A 117 -6.78 2.38 9.16
N GLY A 118 -6.07 1.55 8.40
CA GLY A 118 -5.69 0.21 8.82
C GLY A 118 -5.09 0.15 10.23
N GLU A 119 -5.43 -0.93 10.92
CA GLU A 119 -4.63 -1.56 11.99
C GLU A 119 -4.53 -0.94 13.39
N ALA A 120 -5.35 0.05 13.78
CA ALA A 120 -5.23 0.61 15.13
C ALA A 120 -5.96 -0.16 16.25
N GLU A 121 -6.80 -1.16 15.95
CA GLU A 121 -7.88 -1.56 16.88
C GLU A 121 -7.69 -2.87 17.68
N SER A 122 -6.56 -3.58 17.57
CA SER A 122 -6.37 -4.85 18.32
C SER A 122 -5.07 -5.02 19.10
N VAL A 123 -4.14 -4.05 19.07
CA VAL A 123 -2.87 -4.21 19.81
C VAL A 123 -2.87 -3.42 21.11
N ASN A 124 -2.59 -4.12 22.21
CA ASN A 124 -2.32 -3.50 23.50
C ASN A 124 -1.09 -2.60 23.38
N ASN A 125 -1.22 -1.31 23.69
CA ASN A 125 -0.10 -0.38 23.66
C ASN A 125 1.04 -0.81 24.60
N ASP A 126 0.74 -1.58 25.65
CA ASP A 126 1.74 -2.15 26.55
C ASP A 126 2.62 -3.20 25.83
N ASP A 127 2.07 -3.98 24.90
CA ASP A 127 2.81 -4.97 24.12
C ASP A 127 3.76 -4.29 23.13
N ILE A 128 3.31 -3.20 22.51
CA ILE A 128 4.14 -2.35 21.64
C ILE A 128 5.28 -1.72 22.44
N ALA A 129 4.98 -1.17 23.62
CA ALA A 129 5.99 -0.57 24.49
C ALA A 129 7.01 -1.62 24.97
N SER A 130 6.55 -2.79 25.37
CA SER A 130 7.41 -3.91 25.77
C SER A 130 8.30 -4.37 24.62
N TRP A 131 7.76 -4.50 23.41
CA TRP A 131 8.56 -4.84 22.22
C TRP A 131 9.65 -3.80 21.94
N LYS A 132 9.29 -2.50 21.94
CA LYS A 132 10.22 -1.39 21.71
C LYS A 132 11.33 -1.31 22.76
N ASN A 133 10.99 -1.54 24.03
CA ASN A 133 11.93 -1.32 25.14
C ASN A 133 12.76 -2.55 25.49
N ASN A 134 12.25 -3.76 25.24
CA ASN A 134 12.89 -5.00 25.69
C ASN A 134 13.36 -5.87 24.52
N VAL A 135 12.50 -6.13 23.54
CA VAL A 135 12.79 -7.10 22.48
C VAL A 135 13.66 -6.48 21.39
N LEU A 136 13.26 -5.34 20.85
CA LEU A 136 13.98 -4.68 19.77
C LEU A 136 15.45 -4.38 20.14
N PRO A 137 15.78 -3.78 21.29
CA PRO A 137 17.17 -3.54 21.68
C PRO A 137 18.00 -4.82 21.81
N SER A 138 17.39 -5.91 22.26
CA SER A 138 18.08 -7.22 22.37
C SER A 138 18.41 -7.80 20.99
N LEU A 139 17.53 -7.61 20.02
CA LEU A 139 17.72 -8.09 18.64
C LEU A 139 18.81 -7.31 17.91
N LEU A 140 18.91 -6.00 18.15
CA LEU A 140 19.84 -5.11 17.49
C LEU A 140 21.26 -5.15 18.07
N ARG A 141 21.46 -5.74 19.26
CA ARG A 141 22.74 -5.73 19.99
C ARG A 141 23.94 -6.20 19.17
N ASP A 142 23.75 -7.21 18.33
CA ASP A 142 24.82 -7.86 17.58
C ASP A 142 24.96 -7.34 16.14
N TYR A 143 24.23 -6.28 15.78
CA TYR A 143 24.18 -5.75 14.42
C TYR A 143 24.56 -4.27 14.39
N ALA A 144 25.42 -3.90 13.45
CA ALA A 144 25.66 -2.49 13.14
C ALA A 144 24.41 -1.87 12.50
N PRO A 145 24.18 -0.55 12.62
CA PRO A 145 23.03 0.11 11.98
C PRO A 145 22.91 -0.16 10.47
N ASP A 146 24.03 -0.28 9.76
CA ASP A 146 24.06 -0.60 8.32
C ASP A 146 23.60 -2.03 7.99
N ASP A 147 23.54 -2.92 8.98
CA ASP A 147 23.14 -4.32 8.89
C ASP A 147 21.71 -4.56 9.42
N VAL A 148 20.97 -3.49 9.74
CA VAL A 148 19.57 -3.54 10.18
C VAL A 148 18.66 -3.11 9.05
N TYR A 149 17.89 -4.05 8.50
CA TYR A 149 17.02 -3.85 7.35
C TYR A 149 15.56 -3.97 7.73
N ASN A 150 14.71 -3.22 7.02
CA ASN A 150 13.27 -3.46 6.99
C ASN A 150 12.84 -3.63 5.52
N ALA A 151 11.94 -4.59 5.28
CA ALA A 151 11.29 -4.79 4.00
C ALA A 151 9.77 -4.80 4.18
N ASP A 152 9.06 -4.34 3.15
CA ASP A 152 7.61 -4.28 3.11
C ASP A 152 7.09 -4.12 1.68
N GLU A 153 5.84 -4.54 1.46
CA GLU A 153 5.15 -4.45 0.19
C GLU A 153 4.03 -3.41 0.22
N PHE A 154 3.91 -2.63 -0.86
CA PHE A 154 2.73 -1.79 -1.08
C PHE A 154 2.10 -2.03 -2.44
N GLY A 155 0.78 -1.88 -2.50
CA GLY A 155 0.03 -1.87 -3.75
C GLY A 155 0.09 -0.50 -4.41
N LEU A 156 0.05 -0.48 -5.74
CA LEU A 156 0.06 0.74 -6.54
C LEU A 156 -0.89 0.61 -7.73
N PHE A 157 -1.95 1.43 -7.77
CA PHE A 157 -2.76 1.58 -8.98
C PHE A 157 -2.03 2.45 -10.01
N PHE A 158 -1.18 1.84 -10.82
CA PHE A 158 -0.17 2.56 -11.59
C PHE A 158 -0.73 3.48 -12.69
N LYS A 159 -1.95 3.22 -13.17
CA LYS A 159 -2.69 4.04 -14.15
C LYS A 159 -3.70 5.02 -13.54
N LEU A 160 -3.88 5.00 -12.21
CA LEU A 160 -4.93 5.78 -11.55
C LEU A 160 -4.67 7.29 -11.68
N MET A 161 -5.66 8.05 -12.13
CA MET A 161 -5.63 9.52 -12.23
C MET A 161 -6.34 10.19 -11.05
N PRO A 162 -6.08 11.49 -10.78
CA PRO A 162 -6.89 12.26 -9.85
C PRO A 162 -8.37 12.20 -10.24
N ASP A 163 -9.23 11.93 -9.26
CA ASP A 163 -10.68 11.71 -9.45
C ASP A 163 -11.51 12.99 -9.19
N LYS A 164 -10.88 14.08 -8.77
CA LYS A 164 -11.48 15.40 -8.56
C LYS A 164 -11.03 16.37 -9.65
N SER A 165 -11.99 16.98 -10.35
CA SER A 165 -11.74 18.04 -11.35
C SER A 165 -12.39 19.35 -10.91
N PHE A 166 -11.74 20.47 -11.23
CA PHE A 166 -12.42 21.76 -11.30
C PHE A 166 -13.27 21.80 -12.56
N VAL A 167 -14.49 22.35 -12.46
CA VAL A 167 -15.50 22.32 -13.53
C VAL A 167 -16.10 23.72 -13.63
N PHE A 168 -16.33 24.21 -14.84
CA PHE A 168 -17.07 25.47 -15.00
C PHE A 168 -18.49 25.30 -14.46
N LYS A 169 -19.04 26.37 -13.87
CA LYS A 169 -20.28 26.37 -13.08
C LYS A 169 -21.51 25.76 -13.79
N ASN A 170 -21.45 25.57 -15.11
CA ASN A 170 -22.53 25.06 -15.96
C ASN A 170 -22.15 23.82 -16.80
N GLU A 171 -21.00 23.19 -16.53
CA GLU A 171 -20.59 21.96 -17.23
C GLU A 171 -20.96 20.72 -16.43
N THR A 172 -21.53 19.73 -17.11
CA THR A 172 -21.78 18.41 -16.54
C THR A 172 -20.54 17.53 -16.70
N CYS A 173 -19.92 17.15 -15.59
CA CYS A 173 -18.83 16.16 -15.61
C CYS A 173 -19.38 14.74 -15.77
N HIS A 174 -18.88 14.04 -16.79
CA HIS A 174 -19.01 12.60 -16.90
C HIS A 174 -17.72 11.96 -16.36
N GLY A 175 -17.83 11.23 -15.25
CA GLY A 175 -16.68 10.53 -14.66
C GLY A 175 -16.20 9.40 -15.58
N GLY A 176 -14.93 9.44 -15.99
CA GLY A 176 -14.28 8.34 -16.70
C GLY A 176 -14.05 7.14 -15.76
N LYS A 177 -14.03 5.92 -16.32
CA LYS A 177 -13.69 4.70 -15.55
C LYS A 177 -12.24 4.79 -15.08
N LEU A 178 -12.02 4.90 -13.77
CA LEU A 178 -10.68 4.87 -13.18
C LEU A 178 -10.05 3.50 -13.42
N SER A 179 -8.85 3.45 -14.02
CA SER A 179 -8.11 2.19 -14.15
C SER A 179 -7.62 1.74 -12.78
N LYS A 180 -8.05 0.54 -12.37
CA LYS A 180 -7.66 -0.14 -11.13
C LYS A 180 -6.60 -1.21 -11.38
N GLU A 181 -5.86 -1.08 -12.49
CA GLU A 181 -4.72 -1.95 -12.74
C GLU A 181 -3.64 -1.69 -11.70
N ARG A 182 -3.11 -2.79 -11.13
CA ARG A 182 -2.25 -2.73 -9.95
C ARG A 182 -0.91 -3.41 -10.18
N LEU A 183 0.07 -2.91 -9.46
CA LEU A 183 1.34 -3.56 -9.19
C LEU A 183 1.50 -3.73 -7.68
N THR A 184 2.20 -4.76 -7.25
CA THR A 184 2.74 -4.85 -5.89
C THR A 184 4.24 -4.55 -5.95
N VAL A 185 4.72 -3.70 -5.05
CA VAL A 185 6.12 -3.27 -5.02
C VAL A 185 6.70 -3.60 -3.65
N LEU A 186 7.72 -4.46 -3.64
CA LEU A 186 8.53 -4.74 -2.46
C LEU A 186 9.70 -3.77 -2.40
N VAL A 187 9.82 -3.09 -1.26
CA VAL A 187 10.90 -2.17 -0.93
C VAL A 187 11.68 -2.70 0.26
N CYS A 188 13.00 -2.48 0.25
CA CYS A 188 13.85 -2.86 1.37
C CYS A 188 15.05 -1.91 1.49
N THR A 189 15.33 -1.45 2.71
CA THR A 189 16.45 -0.54 2.98
C THR A 189 17.00 -0.77 4.38
N ASN A 190 18.27 -0.39 4.59
CA ASN A 190 18.87 -0.38 5.92
C ASN A 190 18.50 0.87 6.73
N SER A 191 18.75 0.79 8.04
CA SER A 191 18.34 1.82 9.01
C SER A 191 19.04 3.17 8.85
N THR A 192 20.21 3.18 8.22
CA THR A 192 21.00 4.38 7.93
C THR A 192 20.65 5.02 6.58
N GLY A 193 19.84 4.35 5.75
CA GLY A 193 19.51 4.81 4.40
C GLY A 193 20.69 4.82 3.42
N THR A 194 21.84 4.23 3.80
CA THR A 194 23.02 4.13 2.93
C THR A 194 22.87 3.04 1.87
N HIS A 195 21.98 2.06 2.11
CA HIS A 195 21.75 0.97 1.19
C HIS A 195 20.25 0.70 1.02
N LYS A 196 19.78 1.06 -0.19
CA LYS A 196 18.46 0.72 -0.72
C LYS A 196 18.61 -0.49 -1.64
N LEU A 197 17.87 -1.57 -1.39
CA LEU A 197 17.86 -2.72 -2.29
C LEU A 197 17.12 -2.38 -3.59
N LYS A 198 17.45 -3.12 -4.65
CA LYS A 198 16.71 -3.08 -5.91
C LYS A 198 15.25 -3.47 -5.64
N LEU A 199 14.31 -2.69 -6.19
CA LEU A 199 12.88 -2.98 -6.06
C LEU A 199 12.55 -4.35 -6.67
N VAL A 200 11.57 -5.03 -6.08
CA VAL A 200 10.86 -6.14 -6.76
C VAL A 200 9.45 -5.66 -7.08
N VAL A 201 9.08 -5.72 -8.35
CA VAL A 201 7.76 -5.31 -8.83
C VAL A 201 7.03 -6.54 -9.35
N ILE A 202 5.84 -6.79 -8.80
CA ILE A 202 4.99 -7.91 -9.18
C ILE A 202 3.83 -7.37 -10.02
N GLY A 203 3.76 -7.80 -11.27
CA GLY A 203 2.62 -7.53 -12.17
C GLY A 203 1.81 -8.79 -12.45
N LYS A 204 0.76 -8.63 -13.28
CA LYS A 204 -0.12 -9.73 -13.67
C LYS A 204 0.51 -10.66 -14.71
N SER A 205 0.94 -10.08 -15.82
CA SER A 205 1.48 -10.80 -16.98
C SER A 205 2.97 -11.05 -16.83
N ARG A 206 3.44 -12.24 -17.24
CA ARG A 206 4.87 -12.59 -17.25
C ARG A 206 5.67 -11.78 -18.26
N SER A 207 5.05 -11.43 -19.38
CA SER A 207 5.66 -10.65 -20.44
C SER A 207 4.64 -9.68 -21.03
N PRO A 208 4.33 -8.57 -20.32
CA PRO A 208 3.47 -7.53 -20.85
C PRO A 208 3.96 -7.06 -22.23
N ARG A 209 3.04 -6.68 -23.12
CA ARG A 209 3.38 -6.25 -24.48
C ARG A 209 4.42 -5.13 -24.53
N CYS A 210 4.45 -4.26 -23.51
CA CYS A 210 5.43 -3.17 -23.40
C CYS A 210 6.87 -3.64 -23.14
N PHE A 211 7.09 -4.90 -22.76
CA PHE A 211 8.43 -5.47 -22.51
C PHE A 211 9.07 -6.03 -23.77
N LYS A 212 8.35 -6.10 -24.89
CA LYS A 212 8.90 -6.57 -26.16
C LYS A 212 10.17 -5.77 -26.50
N ASN A 213 11.28 -6.48 -26.73
CA ASN A 213 12.60 -5.94 -27.03
C ASN A 213 13.26 -5.11 -25.90
N VAL A 214 12.71 -5.12 -24.68
CA VAL A 214 13.35 -4.50 -23.50
C VAL A 214 14.34 -5.48 -22.89
N ARG A 215 15.59 -5.03 -22.68
CA ARG A 215 16.68 -5.88 -22.18
C ARG A 215 17.09 -5.59 -20.74
N THR A 216 16.80 -4.38 -20.25
CA THR A 216 17.29 -3.91 -18.95
C THR A 216 16.15 -3.26 -18.19
N PHE A 217 15.98 -3.66 -16.92
CA PHE A 217 14.97 -3.12 -16.03
C PHE A 217 15.61 -2.51 -14.77
N PRO A 218 15.09 -1.36 -14.29
CA PRO A 218 15.59 -0.72 -13.08
C PRO A 218 15.18 -1.48 -11.80
N CYS A 219 14.21 -2.39 -11.89
CA CYS A 219 13.78 -3.29 -10.82
C CYS A 219 13.98 -4.77 -11.21
N GLU A 220 13.76 -5.68 -10.29
CA GLU A 220 13.39 -7.06 -10.61
C GLU A 220 11.88 -7.11 -10.89
N TYR A 221 11.47 -7.79 -11.95
CA TYR A 221 10.06 -7.94 -12.29
C TYR A 221 9.66 -9.40 -12.15
N LEU A 222 8.58 -9.64 -11.39
CA LEU A 222 7.96 -10.94 -11.21
C LEU A 222 6.51 -10.87 -11.70
N ALA A 223 5.94 -12.03 -12.01
CA ALA A 223 4.55 -12.11 -12.43
C ALA A 223 3.76 -13.10 -11.60
N GLN A 224 2.55 -12.70 -11.26
CA GLN A 224 1.58 -13.48 -10.52
C GLN A 224 0.20 -13.03 -11.01
N SER A 225 -0.74 -13.93 -11.28
CA SER A 225 -2.04 -13.59 -11.93
C SER A 225 -2.86 -12.49 -11.24
N ARG A 226 -2.71 -12.35 -9.92
CA ARG A 226 -3.33 -11.32 -9.09
C ARG A 226 -2.37 -10.15 -8.83
N ALA A 227 -1.12 -10.19 -9.26
CA ALA A 227 -0.06 -9.24 -8.92
C ALA A 227 0.14 -9.13 -7.40
N TRP A 228 0.13 -10.28 -6.70
CA TRP A 228 0.32 -10.38 -5.26
C TRP A 228 1.65 -11.03 -4.89
N MET A 229 2.16 -10.69 -3.70
CA MET A 229 3.22 -11.45 -3.05
C MET A 229 2.67 -12.80 -2.60
N THR A 230 3.42 -13.87 -2.89
CA THR A 230 3.11 -15.24 -2.43
C THR A 230 4.26 -15.76 -1.59
N GLY A 231 3.99 -16.78 -0.76
CA GLY A 231 5.03 -17.40 0.05
C GLY A 231 6.21 -17.94 -0.76
N ILE A 232 5.98 -18.44 -1.97
CA ILE A 232 7.05 -18.94 -2.84
C ILE A 232 7.91 -17.78 -3.37
N LEU A 233 7.30 -16.70 -3.84
CA LEU A 233 8.03 -15.52 -4.30
C LEU A 233 8.85 -14.91 -3.16
N PHE A 234 8.27 -14.82 -1.97
CA PHE A 234 8.95 -14.32 -0.77
C PHE A 234 10.13 -15.23 -0.36
N ILE A 235 9.95 -16.56 -0.33
CA ILE A 235 11.04 -17.52 -0.06
C ILE A 235 12.19 -17.33 -1.05
N ASN A 236 11.88 -17.27 -2.34
CA ASN A 236 12.89 -17.11 -3.39
C ASN A 236 13.65 -15.80 -3.20
N TRP A 237 12.94 -14.70 -2.92
CA TRP A 237 13.56 -13.40 -2.66
C TRP A 237 14.48 -13.44 -1.44
N ILE A 238 14.04 -14.02 -0.31
CA ILE A 238 14.85 -14.17 0.90
C ILE A 238 16.11 -15.02 0.63
N GLN A 239 16.00 -16.13 -0.10
CA GLN A 239 17.15 -16.99 -0.42
C GLN A 239 18.17 -16.29 -1.32
N GLN A 240 17.71 -15.54 -2.33
CA GLN A 240 18.58 -14.72 -3.16
C GLN A 240 19.29 -13.64 -2.34
N LEU A 241 18.57 -13.00 -1.42
CA LEU A 241 19.12 -11.99 -0.53
C LEU A 241 20.14 -12.59 0.45
N ASP A 242 19.88 -13.79 0.98
CA ASP A 242 20.81 -14.52 1.86
C ASP A 242 22.13 -14.82 1.14
N ALA A 243 22.04 -15.29 -0.11
CA ALA A 243 23.21 -15.51 -0.96
C ALA A 243 23.94 -14.20 -1.30
N PHE A 244 23.23 -13.10 -1.52
CA PHE A 244 23.80 -11.78 -1.76
C PHE A 244 24.65 -11.29 -0.57
N PHE A 245 24.12 -11.35 0.65
CA PHE A 245 24.88 -10.97 1.85
C PHE A 245 25.97 -11.99 2.20
N GLY A 246 25.75 -13.28 1.92
CA GLY A 246 26.76 -14.32 2.05
C GLY A 246 28.00 -14.07 1.19
N LYS A 247 27.82 -13.63 -0.06
CA LYS A 247 28.93 -13.21 -0.95
C LYS A 247 29.71 -12.02 -0.39
N GLN A 248 29.05 -11.15 0.38
CA GLN A 248 29.68 -10.01 1.05
C GLN A 248 30.28 -10.37 2.42
N LYS A 249 30.13 -11.62 2.88
CA LYS A 249 30.48 -12.06 4.24
C LYS A 249 29.84 -11.20 5.33
N ARG A 250 28.63 -10.70 5.06
CA ARG A 250 27.85 -9.87 5.99
C ARG A 250 26.72 -10.68 6.60
N LYS A 251 26.46 -10.44 7.88
CA LYS A 251 25.28 -10.94 8.56
C LYS A 251 24.36 -9.78 8.87
N ILE A 252 23.11 -9.88 8.45
CA ILE A 252 22.13 -8.82 8.64
C ILE A 252 20.92 -9.31 9.43
N ILE A 253 20.18 -8.38 10.00
CA ILE A 253 18.87 -8.63 10.59
C ILE A 253 17.82 -7.95 9.70
N LEU A 254 16.82 -8.71 9.28
CA LEU A 254 15.76 -8.24 8.39
C LEU A 254 14.43 -8.30 9.12
N PHE A 255 13.76 -7.15 9.23
CA PHE A 255 12.45 -7.02 9.84
C PHE A 255 11.35 -6.95 8.76
N VAL A 256 10.33 -7.78 8.91
CA VAL A 256 9.14 -7.85 8.03
C VAL A 256 7.86 -7.94 8.85
N ASP A 257 6.74 -7.57 8.25
CA ASP A 257 5.43 -7.70 8.88
C ASP A 257 5.03 -9.18 9.05
N ASN A 258 4.03 -9.43 9.89
CA ASN A 258 3.53 -10.79 10.14
C ASN A 258 2.42 -11.15 9.16
N CYS A 259 2.74 -11.12 7.87
CA CYS A 259 1.85 -11.49 6.79
C CYS A 259 1.79 -13.02 6.59
N PRO A 260 0.62 -13.61 6.31
CA PRO A 260 0.52 -15.03 5.93
C PRO A 260 1.35 -15.43 4.70
N ALA A 261 1.63 -14.47 3.80
CA ALA A 261 2.48 -14.68 2.64
C ALA A 261 3.98 -14.69 2.99
N HIS A 262 4.36 -14.49 4.26
CA HIS A 262 5.74 -14.53 4.73
C HIS A 262 5.96 -15.77 5.61
N PRO A 263 6.34 -16.92 5.02
CA PRO A 263 6.67 -18.13 5.77
C PRO A 263 7.75 -17.85 6.81
N LYS A 264 7.57 -18.41 8.01
CA LYS A 264 8.51 -18.19 9.14
C LYS A 264 9.71 -19.13 9.09
N ASP A 265 9.52 -20.32 8.55
CA ASP A 265 10.53 -21.38 8.53
C ASP A 265 11.34 -21.37 7.22
N ILE A 266 11.99 -20.24 6.95
CA ILE A 266 12.89 -20.11 5.79
C ILE A 266 14.33 -20.35 6.25
N PRO A 267 15.02 -21.35 5.70
CA PRO A 267 16.41 -21.62 6.07
C PRO A 267 17.32 -20.51 5.51
N THR A 268 17.95 -19.75 6.40
CA THR A 268 18.90 -18.67 6.05
C THR A 268 20.18 -18.82 6.87
N THR A 269 21.30 -18.35 6.32
CA THR A 269 22.63 -18.45 6.97
C THR A 269 23.22 -17.08 7.33
N ASN A 270 22.89 -16.05 6.55
CA ASN A 270 23.41 -14.69 6.65
C ASN A 270 22.33 -13.69 7.09
N ILE A 271 21.05 -14.04 6.92
CA ILE A 271 19.92 -13.20 7.33
C ILE A 271 19.27 -13.78 8.58
N LYS A 272 19.15 -12.96 9.62
CA LYS A 272 18.22 -13.20 10.73
C LYS A 272 16.88 -12.56 10.40
N LEU A 273 15.91 -13.38 9.98
CA LEU A 273 14.56 -12.92 9.66
C LEU A 273 13.75 -12.74 10.95
N VAL A 274 13.21 -11.55 11.16
CA VAL A 274 12.41 -11.19 12.33
C VAL A 274 11.06 -10.64 11.90
N PHE A 275 10.00 -11.17 12.50
CA PHE A 275 8.64 -10.74 12.25
C PHE A 275 8.20 -9.74 13.33
N PHE A 276 7.57 -8.65 12.93
CA PHE A 276 6.90 -7.76 13.87
C PHE A 276 5.74 -8.48 14.57
N PRO A 277 5.36 -8.04 15.80
CA PRO A 277 4.14 -8.52 16.42
C PRO A 277 2.91 -8.28 15.51
N PRO A 278 1.91 -9.18 15.52
CA PRO A 278 0.70 -9.02 14.72
C PRO A 278 0.03 -7.64 14.94
N ASN A 279 -0.51 -7.05 13.86
CA ASN A 279 -1.26 -5.78 13.88
C ASN A 279 -0.47 -4.55 14.38
N THR A 280 0.87 -4.58 14.34
CA THR A 280 1.71 -3.46 14.78
C THR A 280 2.38 -2.68 13.65
N THR A 281 2.15 -3.08 12.40
CA THR A 281 2.85 -2.60 11.21
C THR A 281 2.83 -1.07 11.13
N SER A 282 1.63 -0.47 11.21
CA SER A 282 1.46 1.00 11.26
C SER A 282 2.27 1.77 12.33
N LYS A 283 2.69 1.13 13.43
CA LYS A 283 3.41 1.76 14.56
C LYS A 283 4.87 1.33 14.71
N LEU A 284 5.22 0.14 14.23
CA LEU A 284 6.53 -0.49 14.44
C LEU A 284 7.34 -0.65 13.16
N GLN A 285 6.71 -0.66 11.98
CA GLN A 285 7.40 -0.88 10.73
C GLN A 285 7.95 0.44 10.15
N PRO A 286 9.28 0.58 9.98
CA PRO A 286 9.89 1.80 9.44
C PRO A 286 9.36 2.23 8.08
N LEU A 287 9.15 1.29 7.14
CA LEU A 287 8.67 1.61 5.79
C LEU A 287 7.28 2.28 5.79
N ASP A 288 6.41 1.89 6.71
CA ASP A 288 5.10 2.50 6.97
C ASP A 288 5.15 3.82 7.75
N GLN A 289 6.30 4.16 8.36
CA GLN A 289 6.44 5.43 9.08
C GLN A 289 6.57 6.66 8.16
N GLY A 290 6.56 6.46 6.84
CA GLY A 290 6.50 7.54 5.86
C GLY A 290 7.23 7.26 4.54
N ILE A 291 8.12 6.27 4.49
CA ILE A 291 8.92 5.97 3.30
C ILE A 291 8.00 5.60 2.13
N ILE A 292 7.11 4.61 2.31
CA ILE A 292 6.17 4.18 1.26
C ILE A 292 5.28 5.33 0.80
N LYS A 293 4.80 6.15 1.75
CA LYS A 293 4.00 7.34 1.45
C LYS A 293 4.75 8.31 0.51
N VAL A 294 6.02 8.57 0.77
CA VAL A 294 6.86 9.44 -0.08
C VAL A 294 7.07 8.82 -1.46
N ILE A 295 7.27 7.49 -1.57
CA ILE A 295 7.37 6.80 -2.86
C ILE A 295 6.10 7.02 -3.68
N LYS A 296 4.93 6.73 -3.10
CA LYS A 296 3.63 6.91 -3.76
C LYS A 296 3.44 8.35 -4.22
N GLN A 297 3.76 9.34 -3.39
CA GLN A 297 3.67 10.76 -3.76
C GLN A 297 4.57 11.13 -4.95
N LYS A 298 5.84 10.71 -4.91
CA LYS A 298 6.78 10.95 -6.00
C LYS A 298 6.34 10.27 -7.30
N TYR A 299 5.84 9.03 -7.21
CA TYR A 299 5.25 8.32 -8.35
C TYR A 299 4.09 9.11 -8.96
N ARG A 300 3.12 9.52 -8.14
CA ARG A 300 1.94 10.28 -8.55
C ARG A 300 2.32 11.64 -9.16
N LYS A 301 3.32 12.32 -8.63
CA LYS A 301 3.86 13.56 -9.21
C LYS A 301 4.40 13.31 -10.63
N LYS A 302 5.21 12.27 -10.83
CA LYS A 302 5.77 11.91 -12.15
C LYS A 302 4.66 11.58 -13.14
N LEU A 303 3.67 10.84 -12.68
CA LEU A 303 2.48 10.50 -13.46
C LEU A 303 1.75 11.77 -13.93
N VAL A 304 1.45 12.72 -13.03
CA VAL A 304 0.81 14.00 -13.38
C VAL A 304 1.67 14.84 -14.33
N GLN A 305 2.99 14.91 -14.11
CA GLN A 305 3.90 15.63 -15.01
C GLN A 305 3.91 15.05 -16.43
N ARG A 306 3.86 13.72 -16.56
CA ARG A 306 3.74 13.03 -17.84
C ARG A 306 2.49 13.48 -18.59
N TYR A 307 1.36 13.56 -17.88
CA TYR A 307 0.08 13.99 -18.44
C TYR A 307 0.07 15.43 -18.91
N LEU A 308 0.60 16.36 -18.11
CA LEU A 308 0.70 17.77 -18.49
C LEU A 308 1.50 17.94 -19.78
N ARG A 309 2.61 17.22 -19.92
CA ARG A 309 3.43 17.23 -21.13
C ARG A 309 2.68 16.69 -22.37
N ASP A 310 1.86 15.66 -22.21
CA ASP A 310 1.07 15.12 -23.33
C ASP A 310 -0.03 16.09 -23.77
N MET A 311 -0.68 16.77 -22.82
CA MET A 311 -1.66 17.82 -23.11
C MET A 311 -1.04 18.96 -23.94
N GLU A 312 0.13 19.44 -23.55
CA GLU A 312 0.83 20.54 -24.22
C GLU A 312 1.33 20.17 -25.63
N SER A 313 1.75 18.90 -25.83
CA SER A 313 2.39 18.47 -27.08
C SER A 313 1.44 17.91 -28.13
N THR A 314 0.33 17.28 -27.73
CA THR A 314 -0.54 16.55 -28.66
C THR A 314 -1.98 17.09 -28.74
N ASN A 315 -2.34 18.09 -27.92
CA ASN A 315 -3.74 18.51 -27.70
C ASN A 315 -4.68 17.33 -27.36
N GLN A 316 -4.13 16.21 -26.90
CA GLN A 316 -4.84 14.99 -26.51
C GLN A 316 -4.30 14.48 -25.19
N ILE A 317 -5.17 13.96 -24.33
CA ILE A 317 -4.76 13.27 -23.11
C ILE A 317 -4.45 11.82 -23.48
N SER A 318 -3.18 11.49 -23.72
CA SER A 318 -2.78 10.09 -23.85
C SER A 318 -2.75 9.44 -22.47
N THR A 319 -3.79 8.67 -22.12
CA THR A 319 -3.88 7.87 -20.88
C THR A 319 -3.02 6.60 -20.87
N LYS A 320 -2.13 6.48 -21.85
CA LYS A 320 -1.33 5.28 -22.11
C LYS A 320 -0.07 5.30 -21.25
N VAL A 321 -0.21 4.94 -19.99
CA VAL A 321 0.91 4.56 -19.11
C VAL A 321 0.94 3.04 -19.06
N ASN A 322 2.06 2.44 -19.47
CA ASN A 322 2.24 0.98 -19.43
C ASN A 322 2.99 0.53 -18.16
N VAL A 323 3.15 -0.79 -18.01
CA VAL A 323 3.90 -1.37 -16.89
C VAL A 323 5.37 -0.91 -16.90
N LEU A 324 5.99 -0.79 -18.08
CA LEU A 324 7.39 -0.35 -18.21
C LEU A 324 7.59 1.09 -17.70
N ASP A 325 6.74 2.02 -18.12
CA ASP A 325 6.72 3.41 -17.65
C ASP A 325 6.58 3.45 -16.12
N SER A 326 5.68 2.63 -15.59
CA SER A 326 5.38 2.56 -14.16
C SER A 326 6.58 2.06 -13.35
N ILE A 327 7.26 1.03 -13.85
CA ILE A 327 8.51 0.50 -13.28
C ILE A 327 9.59 1.59 -13.25
N HIS A 328 9.74 2.36 -14.33
CA HIS A 328 10.68 3.48 -14.36
C HIS A 328 10.31 4.58 -13.35
N TYR A 329 9.02 4.94 -13.24
CA TYR A 329 8.59 5.99 -12.32
C TYR A 329 8.76 5.59 -10.86
N VAL A 330 8.40 4.36 -10.48
CA VAL A 330 8.55 3.89 -9.10
C VAL A 330 10.02 3.71 -8.71
N SER A 331 10.86 3.23 -9.64
CA SER A 331 12.30 3.11 -9.40
C SER A 331 12.95 4.48 -9.23
N ALA A 332 12.62 5.44 -10.09
CA ALA A 332 13.10 6.82 -9.94
C ALA A 332 12.59 7.46 -8.63
N ALA A 333 11.34 7.20 -8.25
CA ALA A 333 10.79 7.66 -6.97
C ALA A 333 11.54 7.08 -5.77
N TRP A 334 11.93 5.80 -5.84
CA TRP A 334 12.73 5.11 -4.84
C TRP A 334 14.15 5.69 -4.75
N ASP A 335 14.80 5.92 -5.89
CA ASP A 335 16.15 6.47 -5.98
C ASP A 335 16.26 7.89 -5.40
N GLU A 336 15.21 8.72 -5.60
CA GLU A 336 15.15 10.08 -5.08
C GLU A 336 14.95 10.19 -3.55
N ILE A 337 14.66 9.10 -2.85
CA ILE A 337 14.51 9.13 -1.39
C ILE A 337 15.87 9.36 -0.74
N LYS A 338 15.95 10.44 0.03
CA LYS A 338 17.14 10.86 0.78
C LYS A 338 17.33 9.98 2.03
N PRO A 339 18.59 9.69 2.42
CA PRO A 339 18.88 8.92 3.63
C PRO A 339 18.22 9.48 4.90
N ASP A 340 18.13 10.81 5.05
CA ASP A 340 17.51 11.44 6.22
C ASP A 340 16.04 11.05 6.43
N VAL A 341 15.29 10.87 5.34
CA VAL A 341 13.89 10.42 5.40
C VAL A 341 13.82 9.01 5.99
N ILE A 342 14.73 8.13 5.54
CA ILE A 342 14.81 6.75 6.00
C ILE A 342 15.19 6.71 7.48
N ILE A 343 16.27 7.40 7.86
CA ILE A 343 16.76 7.46 9.25
C ILE A 343 15.66 7.96 10.19
N ASN A 344 14.93 9.02 9.80
CA ASN A 344 13.83 9.55 10.60
C ASN A 344 12.68 8.55 10.77
N CYS A 345 12.35 7.77 9.73
CA CYS A 345 11.32 6.74 9.79
C CYS A 345 11.74 5.57 10.70
N PHE A 346 12.99 5.12 10.62
CA PHE A 346 13.55 4.11 11.54
C PHE A 346 13.57 4.62 12.99
N ARG A 347 13.93 5.90 13.22
CA ARG A 347 13.89 6.51 14.55
C ARG A 347 12.47 6.54 15.12
N LYS A 348 11.48 6.91 14.30
CA LYS A 348 10.06 6.93 14.69
C LYS A 348 9.54 5.52 15.06
N ALA A 349 10.08 4.49 14.40
CA ALA A 349 9.85 3.08 14.71
C ALA A 349 10.69 2.55 15.91
N ALA A 350 11.48 3.41 16.58
CA ALA A 350 12.33 3.12 17.74
C ALA A 350 13.64 2.33 17.46
N PHE A 351 14.09 2.23 16.21
CA PHE A 351 15.34 1.53 15.85
C PHE A 351 16.62 2.34 16.18
N GLY A 352 16.51 3.60 16.61
CA GLY A 352 17.63 4.52 16.86
C GLY A 352 17.88 4.92 18.31
N MET A 353 17.20 4.31 19.29
CA MET A 353 17.22 4.73 20.71
C MET A 353 18.45 4.25 21.51
N LEU A 354 19.46 3.67 20.87
CA LEU A 354 20.60 3.05 21.57
C LEU A 354 21.73 4.03 21.92
N ASN A 355 21.75 5.25 21.36
CA ASN A 355 22.75 6.27 21.67
C ASN A 355 22.09 7.53 22.22
N ASN A 356 21.87 7.56 23.55
CA ASN A 356 21.64 8.79 24.30
C ASN A 356 22.96 9.58 24.40
N SER A 357 23.41 10.18 23.31
CA SER A 357 24.36 11.29 23.31
C SER A 357 24.42 11.92 21.93
N GLU A 358 24.21 13.24 21.91
CA GLU A 358 24.21 14.14 20.75
C GLU A 358 22.88 14.26 20.01
N GLN A 359 22.17 15.33 20.34
CA GLN A 359 21.20 15.99 19.47
C GLN A 359 21.91 16.37 18.17
N ALA A 360 21.96 15.45 17.21
CA ALA A 360 22.18 15.81 15.82
C ALA A 360 20.93 16.59 15.37
N ASP A 361 21.14 17.89 15.17
CA ASP A 361 20.18 18.89 14.73
C ASP A 361 19.42 18.38 13.49
N SER A 362 18.26 17.75 13.72
CA SER A 362 17.48 17.14 12.65
C SER A 362 16.66 18.24 11.99
N SER A 363 17.00 18.56 10.75
CA SER A 363 16.08 19.33 9.90
C SER A 363 14.77 18.51 9.77
N PRO A 364 13.60 19.10 10.09
CA PRO A 364 12.32 18.53 9.70
C PRO A 364 12.33 18.20 8.20
N LEU A 365 11.46 17.28 7.75
CA LEU A 365 11.16 17.13 6.32
C LEU A 365 11.05 18.53 5.70
N LYS A 366 11.80 18.80 4.63
CA LYS A 366 11.86 20.15 4.04
C LYS A 366 10.43 20.59 3.69
N GLU A 367 10.17 21.89 3.80
CA GLU A 367 8.87 22.50 3.51
C GLU A 367 8.32 22.08 2.13
N GLU A 368 9.20 21.83 1.16
CA GLU A 368 8.89 21.28 -0.17
C GLU A 368 8.30 19.86 -0.15
N ASP A 369 8.81 18.98 0.72
CA ASP A 369 8.26 17.63 0.94
C ASP A 369 6.88 17.74 1.63
N PHE A 370 6.71 18.73 2.53
CA PHE A 370 5.45 19.04 3.21
C PHE A 370 4.40 19.70 2.28
N GLN A 371 4.82 20.52 1.33
CA GLN A 371 3.96 21.14 0.32
C GLN A 371 3.40 20.08 -0.65
N LEU A 372 4.23 19.11 -1.03
CA LEU A 372 3.82 17.92 -1.79
C LEU A 372 2.83 17.05 -1.02
N LEU A 373 3.06 16.87 0.29
CA LEU A 373 2.15 16.18 1.22
C LEU A 373 0.77 16.81 1.27
N GLN A 374 0.64 18.12 1.05
CA GLN A 374 -0.63 18.85 1.21
C GLN A 374 -1.43 18.95 -0.09
N ASN A 375 -0.76 19.10 -1.24
CA ASN A 375 -1.43 19.25 -2.54
C ASN A 375 -1.82 17.91 -3.20
N PHE A 376 -1.19 16.80 -2.81
CA PHE A 376 -1.46 15.46 -3.35
C PHE A 376 -1.97 14.45 -2.30
N ALA A 377 -2.30 14.91 -1.07
CA ALA A 377 -2.67 14.05 0.05
C ALA A 377 -3.71 13.00 -0.34
N ASP A 378 -4.86 13.46 -0.85
CA ASP A 378 -6.00 12.61 -1.21
C ASP A 378 -5.68 11.62 -2.34
N TYR A 379 -4.84 12.03 -3.30
CA TYR A 379 -4.48 11.22 -4.48
C TYR A 379 -3.37 10.20 -4.19
N ALA A 380 -2.44 10.54 -3.31
CA ALA A 380 -1.32 9.67 -2.95
C ALA A 380 -1.73 8.54 -2.00
N THR A 381 -2.81 8.71 -1.24
CA THR A 381 -3.29 7.71 -0.26
C THR A 381 -4.33 6.75 -0.84
N VAL A 382 -4.72 6.88 -2.11
CA VAL A 382 -5.77 6.02 -2.71
C VAL A 382 -5.39 4.53 -2.68
N ASP A 383 -4.10 4.23 -2.65
CA ASP A 383 -3.56 2.88 -2.66
C ASP A 383 -3.23 2.34 -1.25
N ASP A 384 -3.52 3.08 -0.17
CA ASP A 384 -3.08 2.67 1.17
C ASP A 384 -3.82 1.44 1.71
N GLU A 385 -5.01 1.17 1.19
CA GLU A 385 -5.83 0.00 1.55
C GLU A 385 -5.64 -1.18 0.56
N LEU A 386 -4.69 -1.09 -0.37
CA LEU A 386 -4.45 -2.17 -1.33
C LEU A 386 -3.81 -3.37 -0.65
N VAL A 387 -4.58 -4.47 -0.62
CA VAL A 387 -4.08 -5.77 -0.21
C VAL A 387 -3.03 -6.26 -1.21
N THR A 388 -1.84 -6.58 -0.72
CA THR A 388 -0.67 -7.04 -1.47
C THR A 388 -0.47 -8.56 -1.43
N SER A 389 -1.24 -9.27 -0.60
CA SER A 389 -1.10 -10.70 -0.30
C SER A 389 -2.41 -11.32 0.21
N SER A 390 -2.54 -12.65 0.25
CA SER A 390 -3.72 -13.31 0.84
C SER A 390 -3.39 -14.68 1.44
N THR A 391 -4.22 -15.18 2.38
CA THR A 391 -4.19 -16.58 2.83
C THR A 391 -4.71 -17.50 1.74
N ARG A 392 -3.87 -18.46 1.33
CA ARG A 392 -4.12 -19.37 0.20
C ARG A 392 -5.37 -20.24 0.40
N THR A 393 -6.14 -20.44 -0.67
CA THR A 393 -7.02 -21.62 -0.80
C THR A 393 -6.20 -22.84 -1.25
N LEU A 394 -6.71 -24.06 -1.02
CA LEU A 394 -6.03 -25.30 -1.43
C LEU A 394 -5.79 -25.35 -2.94
N ASP A 395 -6.71 -24.79 -3.74
CA ASP A 395 -6.61 -24.71 -5.19
C ASP A 395 -5.48 -23.74 -5.64
N GLU A 396 -5.23 -22.67 -4.88
CA GLU A 396 -4.13 -21.72 -5.15
C GLU A 396 -2.74 -22.30 -4.84
N ILE A 397 -2.64 -23.22 -3.87
CA ILE A 397 -1.40 -23.99 -3.61
C ILE A 397 -1.08 -24.89 -4.82
N ILE A 398 -2.08 -25.52 -5.41
CA ILE A 398 -1.93 -26.45 -6.54
C ILE A 398 -1.50 -25.69 -7.81
N ALA A 399 -2.09 -24.53 -8.10
CA ALA A 399 -1.72 -23.70 -9.24
C ALA A 399 -0.28 -23.17 -9.16
N ASP A 400 0.16 -22.74 -7.98
CA ASP A 400 1.52 -22.24 -7.75
C ASP A 400 2.59 -23.36 -7.85
N THR A 401 2.23 -24.61 -7.55
CA THR A 401 3.15 -25.76 -7.63
C THR A 401 3.37 -26.21 -9.07
N ASN A 402 2.35 -26.09 -9.92
CA ASN A 402 2.42 -26.46 -11.34
C ASN A 402 3.21 -25.46 -12.21
N LEU A 403 3.61 -24.30 -11.68
CA LEU A 403 4.51 -23.37 -12.37
C LEU A 403 5.97 -23.85 -12.40
N VAL A 404 6.32 -24.88 -11.61
CA VAL A 404 7.69 -25.43 -11.57
C VAL A 404 7.89 -26.54 -12.61
N ASP A 405 6.83 -27.17 -13.13
CA ASP A 405 6.94 -28.40 -13.94
C ASP A 405 6.42 -28.32 -15.39
N ASN A 406 5.95 -27.16 -15.88
CA ASN A 406 5.57 -27.02 -17.29
C ASN A 406 6.56 -26.14 -18.08
N GLU A 407 7.72 -26.72 -18.41
CA GLU A 407 8.49 -26.36 -19.62
C GLU A 407 7.77 -26.92 -20.87
N LYS A 408 6.51 -26.55 -21.07
CA LYS A 408 5.83 -26.74 -22.34
C LYS A 408 5.43 -25.36 -22.87
N GLU A 409 5.89 -25.09 -24.08
CA GLU A 409 5.34 -24.09 -24.98
C GLU A 409 3.86 -24.43 -25.23
N ASP A 410 3.00 -24.14 -24.27
CA ASP A 410 1.56 -24.18 -24.47
C ASP A 410 1.12 -22.75 -24.82
N ASP A 411 1.06 -22.55 -26.13
CA ASP A 411 0.54 -21.42 -26.91
C ASP A 411 -1.00 -21.30 -26.76
N ASP A 412 -1.53 -21.51 -25.55
CA ASP A 412 -2.96 -21.37 -25.24
C ASP A 412 -3.16 -20.11 -24.39
N ASP A 413 -3.12 -18.99 -25.09
CA ASP A 413 -3.63 -17.69 -24.67
C ASP A 413 -5.12 -17.83 -24.28
N GLN A 414 -5.39 -18.08 -23.00
CA GLN A 414 -6.62 -17.53 -22.41
C GLN A 414 -6.41 -16.02 -22.29
N GLU A 415 -6.77 -15.30 -23.35
CA GLU A 415 -6.81 -13.85 -23.45
C GLU A 415 -7.73 -13.24 -22.37
N GLU A 416 -7.24 -13.09 -21.13
CA GLU A 416 -7.55 -11.84 -20.42
C GLU A 416 -6.85 -10.75 -21.22
N GLU A 417 -7.61 -9.95 -21.97
CA GLU A 417 -7.10 -8.87 -22.82
C GLU A 417 -6.01 -8.06 -22.10
N ASP A 418 -4.74 -8.34 -22.43
CA ASP A 418 -3.60 -7.59 -21.94
C ASP A 418 -3.73 -6.16 -22.51
N GLN A 419 -4.26 -5.24 -21.70
CA GLN A 419 -4.49 -3.83 -22.07
C GLN A 419 -3.19 -3.04 -22.22
N ASP A 420 -2.04 -3.72 -22.07
CA ASP A 420 -0.74 -3.14 -22.29
C ASP A 420 -0.42 -3.03 -23.78
N PHE A 421 0.41 -2.05 -24.15
CA PHE A 421 0.71 -1.72 -25.55
C PHE A 421 2.22 -1.79 -25.81
N PRO A 422 2.63 -2.23 -27.01
CA PRO A 422 4.04 -2.35 -27.33
C PRO A 422 4.72 -0.98 -27.36
N VAL A 423 5.96 -0.95 -26.90
CA VAL A 423 6.82 0.23 -27.02
C VAL A 423 7.48 0.19 -28.40
N SER A 424 7.41 1.30 -29.15
CA SER A 424 8.18 1.43 -30.38
C SER A 424 9.66 1.43 -30.03
N THR A 425 10.43 0.48 -30.56
CA THR A 425 11.88 0.43 -30.35
C THR A 425 12.61 1.26 -31.39
N PRO A 426 13.15 2.45 -31.02
CA PRO A 426 13.96 3.23 -31.94
C PRO A 426 15.30 2.54 -32.23
N THR A 427 15.89 2.87 -33.38
CA THR A 427 17.24 2.39 -33.72
C THR A 427 18.31 3.14 -32.93
N ILE A 428 19.51 2.58 -32.81
CA ILE A 428 20.65 3.28 -32.18
C ILE A 428 20.93 4.61 -32.88
N THR A 429 20.83 4.64 -34.22
CA THR A 429 21.00 5.86 -35.02
C THR A 429 19.99 6.95 -34.67
N THR A 430 18.71 6.59 -34.54
CA THR A 430 17.65 7.51 -34.09
C THR A 430 17.94 8.02 -32.67
N GLY A 431 18.43 7.14 -31.79
CA GLY A 431 18.85 7.52 -30.43
C GLY A 431 19.97 8.57 -30.43
N LEU A 432 21.01 8.39 -31.24
CA LEU A 432 22.12 9.35 -31.37
C LEU A 432 21.64 10.70 -31.92
N GLN A 433 20.70 10.70 -32.87
CA GLN A 433 20.08 11.93 -33.38
C GLN A 433 19.33 12.69 -32.28
N HIS A 434 18.55 12.00 -31.45
CA HIS A 434 17.87 12.63 -30.32
C HIS A 434 18.85 13.17 -29.27
N LEU A 435 19.95 12.47 -28.98
CA LEU A 435 20.99 12.98 -28.07
C LEU A 435 21.62 14.28 -28.58
N SER A 436 21.85 14.41 -29.89
CA SER A 436 22.32 15.65 -30.51
C SER A 436 21.34 16.81 -30.29
N GLU A 437 20.03 16.58 -30.44
CA GLU A 437 19.02 17.62 -30.17
C GLU A 437 18.94 17.99 -28.69
N ILE A 438 18.98 17.00 -27.78
CA ILE A 438 19.02 17.24 -26.33
C ILE A 438 20.25 18.07 -25.96
N ARG A 439 21.41 17.78 -26.55
CA ARG A 439 22.64 18.53 -26.34
C ARG A 439 22.49 20.01 -26.71
N LYS A 440 21.85 20.31 -27.85
CA LYS A 440 21.56 21.69 -28.26
C LYS A 440 20.68 22.41 -27.24
N VAL A 441 19.66 21.72 -26.71
CA VAL A 441 18.81 22.27 -25.65
C VAL A 441 19.62 22.56 -24.39
N LEU A 442 20.48 21.65 -23.96
CA LEU A 442 21.31 21.83 -22.76
C LEU A 442 22.28 23.01 -22.87
N PHE A 443 22.76 23.36 -24.06
CA PHE A 443 23.55 24.59 -24.26
C PHE A 443 22.78 25.88 -23.96
N CYS A 444 21.45 25.83 -24.01
CA CYS A 444 20.57 26.97 -23.76
C CYS A 444 20.05 27.03 -22.32
N VAL A 445 20.43 26.09 -21.46
CA VAL A 445 19.96 25.98 -20.07
C VAL A 445 21.13 26.20 -19.12
N GLU A 446 20.96 27.07 -18.11
CA GLU A 446 21.96 27.33 -17.08
C GLU A 446 22.25 26.08 -16.23
N ASN A 447 23.49 25.96 -15.72
CA ASN A 447 23.96 24.87 -14.84
C ASN A 447 23.83 23.45 -15.44
N SER A 448 23.99 23.29 -16.77
CA SER A 448 23.83 22.02 -17.47
C SER A 448 25.11 21.17 -17.62
N GLU A 449 26.24 21.61 -17.07
CA GLU A 449 27.57 20.96 -17.26
C GLU A 449 27.59 19.48 -16.87
N GLU A 450 27.02 19.14 -15.72
CA GLU A 450 26.95 17.74 -15.26
C GLU A 450 26.09 16.88 -16.21
N MET A 451 24.97 17.45 -16.68
CA MET A 451 24.06 16.77 -17.61
C MET A 451 24.70 16.55 -18.98
N LEU A 452 25.50 17.49 -19.46
CA LEU A 452 26.32 17.32 -20.67
C LEU A 452 27.34 16.20 -20.49
N GLY A 453 27.96 16.09 -19.32
CA GLY A 453 28.85 14.98 -18.97
C GLY A 453 28.14 13.61 -19.00
N CYS A 454 26.92 13.52 -18.47
CA CYS A 454 26.09 12.33 -18.55
C CYS A 454 25.72 11.98 -20.00
N LEU A 455 25.38 12.99 -20.81
CA LEU A 455 25.03 12.81 -22.22
C LEU A 455 26.20 12.23 -23.02
N ASN A 456 27.43 12.69 -22.78
CA ASN A 456 28.64 12.11 -23.37
C ASN A 456 28.81 10.62 -23.03
N LYS A 457 28.56 10.23 -21.78
CA LYS A 457 28.67 8.82 -21.35
C LYS A 457 27.67 7.93 -22.09
N ILE A 458 26.43 8.40 -22.26
CA ILE A 458 25.39 7.67 -22.99
C ILE A 458 25.76 7.56 -24.47
N GLU A 459 26.21 8.65 -25.08
CA GLU A 459 26.60 8.68 -26.49
C GLU A 459 27.75 7.72 -26.78
N ASN A 460 28.79 7.72 -25.94
CA ASN A 460 29.92 6.79 -26.07
C ASN A 460 29.46 5.32 -25.94
N PHE A 461 28.63 5.02 -24.95
CA PHE A 461 28.09 3.66 -24.76
C PHE A 461 27.28 3.19 -25.98
N LEU A 462 26.42 4.05 -26.54
CA LEU A 462 25.61 3.71 -27.72
C LEU A 462 26.48 3.56 -28.98
N ALA A 463 27.47 4.44 -29.17
CA ALA A 463 28.41 4.37 -30.29
C ALA A 463 29.25 3.09 -30.24
N GLU A 464 29.79 2.73 -29.08
CA GLU A 464 30.52 1.48 -28.86
C GLU A 464 29.64 0.26 -29.15
N THR A 465 28.41 0.26 -28.63
CA THR A 465 27.43 -0.82 -28.87
C THR A 465 27.09 -0.94 -30.36
N HIS A 466 26.93 0.18 -31.06
CA HIS A 466 26.69 0.20 -32.50
C HIS A 466 27.86 -0.42 -33.26
N CYS A 467 29.09 -0.01 -32.96
CA CYS A 467 30.31 -0.54 -33.57
C CYS A 467 30.50 -2.04 -33.29
N GLN A 468 30.16 -2.51 -32.09
CA GLN A 468 30.21 -3.94 -31.77
C GLN A 468 29.20 -4.76 -32.57
N ASN A 469 27.99 -4.22 -32.80
CA ASN A 469 26.95 -4.84 -33.61
C ASN A 469 27.25 -4.82 -35.13
N LEU A 470 28.18 -3.96 -35.58
CA LEU A 470 28.66 -3.89 -36.96
C LEU A 470 29.82 -4.86 -37.25
N LYS A 471 30.30 -5.64 -36.27
CA LYS A 471 31.35 -6.64 -36.51
C LYS A 471 30.83 -7.72 -37.46
N GLN A 472 31.48 -7.79 -38.62
CA GLN A 472 31.23 -8.74 -39.71
C GLN A 472 31.13 -10.17 -39.19
N SER A 473 30.02 -10.87 -39.49
CA SER A 473 29.96 -12.32 -39.38
C SER A 473 31.08 -12.92 -40.23
N LYS A 474 31.80 -13.91 -39.70
CA LYS A 474 32.95 -14.53 -40.39
C LYS A 474 32.58 -14.85 -41.85
N ILE A 475 33.53 -14.70 -42.76
CA ILE A 475 33.30 -14.93 -44.21
C ILE A 475 32.71 -16.35 -44.46
N ASP A 476 33.03 -17.30 -43.59
CA ASP A 476 32.52 -18.68 -43.55
C ASP A 476 30.99 -18.74 -43.42
N HIS A 477 30.36 -17.76 -42.75
CA HIS A 477 28.91 -17.68 -42.58
C HIS A 477 28.18 -17.29 -43.86
N PHE A 478 28.89 -16.68 -44.83
CA PHE A 478 28.37 -16.37 -46.16
C PHE A 478 28.35 -17.63 -47.06
N PHE A 479 29.26 -18.58 -46.83
CA PHE A 479 29.40 -19.78 -47.64
C PHE A 479 28.63 -21.01 -47.12
N ASN A 480 28.12 -20.97 -45.88
CA ASN A 480 27.40 -22.09 -45.25
C ASN A 480 25.86 -22.08 -45.43
N LYS A 481 25.34 -21.33 -46.42
CA LYS A 481 23.95 -21.53 -46.89
C LYS A 481 23.97 -22.37 -48.16
N GLN A 482 23.98 -23.69 -48.00
CA GLN A 482 23.50 -24.66 -48.99
C GLN A 482 22.57 -25.66 -48.31
#